data_AF-A0A3B8YWQ9-F1
#
_entry.id   AF-A0A3B8YWQ9-F1
#
_cell.length_a   1.000
_cell.length_b   1.000
_cell.length_c   1.000
_cell.angle_alpha   90.00
_cell.angle_beta   90.00
_cell.angle_gamma   90.00
#
_symmetry.space_group_name_H-M   'P 1'
#
loop_
_entity.id
_entity.type
_entity.pdbx_description
1 polymer ?
#
loop_
_entity_poly.entity_id
_entity_poly.type
_entity_poly.pdbx_seq_one_letter_code
_entity_poly.pdbx_strand_id
1 'polypeptide(L)'
;GPDGATGIDNQYWRAYGCAAAHQPGGLADRMYASGNFIREGIPMLVEITGVDDRRNDDEIEIRILSSADTVSLDANNQVIPQLSMRAHEEARYRNTPTRARIVDGIITSEPTDLYLRFKQQVIDNEFYYKDARIRAELLDDGSLRGVIGFYWDTDNLHDVMNNHMIGENFHSGRIAASTRGYMCAGMDYALDRMADGHPDPETGKCTSLSGANLFEAIPAFVIMPEA
;
A
#
# COMPACT_ATOMS: atom_id res chain seq x y z
N GLY A 1 -13.35 5.06 10.86
CA GLY A 1 -11.90 5.19 11.18
C GLY A 1 -11.63 5.12 12.67
N PRO A 2 -10.39 4.84 13.11
CA PRO A 2 -10.01 4.66 14.52
C PRO A 2 -10.16 5.91 15.42
N ASP A 3 -10.40 7.07 14.82
CA ASP A 3 -10.71 8.36 15.45
C ASP A 3 -12.21 8.72 15.43
N GLY A 4 -13.09 7.80 15.01
CA GLY A 4 -14.53 8.02 14.93
C GLY A 4 -15.00 8.77 13.68
N ALA A 5 -14.11 9.09 12.74
CA ALA A 5 -14.51 9.62 11.45
C ALA A 5 -15.29 8.57 10.63
N THR A 6 -16.42 8.97 10.05
CA THR A 6 -17.18 8.16 9.08
C THR A 6 -16.34 7.92 7.82
N GLY A 7 -16.24 6.66 7.40
CA GLY A 7 -15.39 6.26 6.27
C GLY A 7 -14.97 4.79 6.39
N ILE A 8 -13.70 4.50 6.11
CA ILE A 8 -13.09 3.16 6.16
C ILE A 8 -13.05 2.64 7.61
N ASP A 9 -13.66 1.48 7.83
CA ASP A 9 -13.77 0.81 9.15
C ASP A 9 -12.54 -0.05 9.51
N ASN A 10 -11.62 -0.20 8.55
CA ASN A 10 -10.39 -0.98 8.68
C ASN A 10 -10.69 -2.43 9.09
N GLN A 11 -11.64 -3.05 8.39
CA GLN A 11 -12.01 -4.46 8.61
C GLN A 11 -10.82 -5.40 8.39
N TYR A 12 -9.84 -5.03 7.56
CA TYR A 12 -8.57 -5.74 7.46
C TYR A 12 -7.91 -5.93 8.82
N TRP A 13 -7.79 -4.87 9.63
CA TRP A 13 -7.22 -4.98 10.97
C TRP A 13 -8.08 -5.83 11.91
N ARG A 14 -9.40 -5.83 11.75
CA ARG A 14 -10.28 -6.71 12.54
C ARG A 14 -10.12 -8.18 12.16
N ALA A 15 -9.87 -8.48 10.89
CA ALA A 15 -9.67 -9.84 10.40
C ALA A 15 -8.26 -10.38 10.74
N TYR A 16 -7.22 -9.55 10.60
CA TYR A 16 -5.82 -9.99 10.70
C TYR A 16 -5.06 -9.52 11.92
N GLY A 17 -5.51 -8.45 12.59
CA GLY A 17 -4.75 -7.80 13.66
C GLY A 17 -4.35 -8.74 14.77
N CYS A 18 -5.18 -9.74 15.09
CA CYS A 18 -4.92 -10.76 16.11
C CYS A 18 -4.02 -11.92 15.67
N ALA A 19 -3.64 -12.01 14.39
CA ALA A 19 -2.73 -13.03 13.91
C ALA A 19 -1.32 -12.79 14.48
N ALA A 20 -0.57 -13.87 14.76
CA ALA A 20 0.72 -13.78 15.46
C ALA A 20 1.74 -12.85 14.78
N ALA A 21 1.71 -12.72 13.45
CA ALA A 21 2.58 -11.79 12.74
C ALA A 21 2.25 -10.31 12.96
N HIS A 22 0.98 -9.98 13.21
CA HIS A 22 0.48 -8.60 13.30
C HIS A 22 0.40 -8.08 14.74
N GLN A 23 0.55 -8.97 15.72
CA GLN A 23 0.63 -8.60 17.14
C GLN A 23 1.95 -7.86 17.47
N PRO A 24 1.99 -7.06 18.56
CA PRO A 24 3.22 -6.41 19.01
C PRO A 24 4.38 -7.40 19.18
N GLY A 25 5.56 -7.07 18.67
CA GLY A 25 6.72 -7.98 18.63
C GLY A 25 6.64 -9.11 17.59
N GLY A 26 5.54 -9.16 16.83
CA GLY A 26 5.30 -10.11 15.75
C GLY A 26 6.24 -9.93 14.55
N LEU A 27 5.98 -10.68 13.48
CA LEU A 27 6.80 -10.60 12.26
C LEU A 27 6.74 -9.21 11.61
N ALA A 28 5.55 -8.63 11.48
CA ALA A 28 5.37 -7.33 10.82
C ALA A 28 6.10 -6.21 11.58
N ASP A 29 5.98 -6.20 12.91
CA ASP A 29 6.65 -5.25 13.79
C ASP A 29 8.18 -5.37 13.68
N ARG A 30 8.71 -6.60 13.70
CA ARG A 30 10.16 -6.84 13.54
C ARG A 30 10.69 -6.42 12.17
N MET A 31 9.94 -6.70 11.10
CA MET A 31 10.33 -6.32 9.74
C MET A 31 10.29 -4.80 9.53
N TYR A 32 9.35 -4.11 10.18
CA TYR A 32 9.30 -2.66 10.20
C TYR A 32 10.47 -2.08 11.01
N ALA A 33 10.69 -2.55 12.24
CA ALA A 33 11.75 -2.08 13.13
C ALA A 33 13.16 -2.29 12.56
N SER A 34 13.40 -3.35 11.78
CA SER A 34 14.68 -3.56 11.11
C SER A 34 14.82 -2.74 9.81
N GLY A 35 13.73 -2.16 9.31
CA GLY A 35 13.65 -1.48 8.02
C GLY A 35 13.66 -2.44 6.82
N ASN A 36 13.51 -3.75 7.02
CA ASN A 36 13.63 -4.74 5.94
C ASN A 36 12.62 -4.52 4.80
N PHE A 37 11.41 -4.04 5.10
CA PHE A 37 10.43 -3.68 4.08
C PHE A 37 10.95 -2.67 3.07
N ILE A 38 11.79 -1.73 3.53
CA ILE A 38 12.36 -0.68 2.69
C ILE A 38 13.65 -1.18 2.03
N ARG A 39 14.53 -1.85 2.80
CA ARG A 39 15.88 -2.24 2.37
C ARG A 39 15.91 -3.33 1.31
N GLU A 40 14.94 -4.24 1.37
CA GLU A 40 14.91 -5.46 0.55
C GLU A 40 13.70 -5.49 -0.39
N GLY A 41 13.07 -4.34 -0.59
CA GLY A 41 11.90 -4.17 -1.44
C GLY A 41 12.05 -3.04 -2.44
N ILE A 42 11.02 -2.87 -3.24
CA ILE A 42 10.86 -1.71 -4.13
C ILE A 42 9.92 -0.71 -3.46
N PRO A 43 10.24 0.60 -3.45
CA PRO A 43 9.36 1.60 -2.90
C PRO A 43 8.20 1.89 -3.86
N MET A 44 7.13 2.47 -3.30
CA MET A 44 6.13 3.18 -4.08
C MET A 44 6.60 4.61 -4.31
N LEU A 45 6.32 5.17 -5.48
CA LEU A 45 6.58 6.57 -5.79
C LEU A 45 5.26 7.34 -5.75
N VAL A 46 5.30 8.55 -5.19
CA VAL A 46 4.19 9.50 -5.18
C VAL A 46 4.57 10.68 -6.05
N GLU A 47 3.94 10.80 -7.20
CA GLU A 47 4.07 11.95 -8.08
C GLU A 47 2.95 12.95 -7.76
N ILE A 48 3.32 14.21 -7.53
CA ILE A 48 2.38 15.30 -7.29
C ILE A 48 2.65 16.38 -8.33
N THR A 49 1.62 16.74 -9.10
CA THR A 49 1.71 17.71 -10.19
C THR A 49 0.66 18.81 -10.05
N GLY A 50 0.91 19.96 -10.69
CA GLY A 50 0.01 21.10 -10.64
C GLY A 50 0.04 21.89 -9.32
N VAL A 51 1.10 21.77 -8.53
CA VAL A 51 1.21 22.47 -7.24
C VAL A 51 1.65 23.92 -7.46
N ASP A 52 0.75 24.86 -7.21
CA ASP A 52 0.98 26.31 -7.21
C ASP A 52 1.31 26.83 -5.80
N ASP A 53 0.64 26.33 -4.75
CA ASP A 53 0.89 26.68 -3.34
C ASP A 53 0.91 25.43 -2.45
N ARG A 54 2.04 25.18 -1.79
CA ARG A 54 2.28 23.99 -0.96
C ARG A 54 1.45 23.94 0.33
N ARG A 55 0.77 25.03 0.71
CA ARG A 55 -0.13 25.08 1.86
C ARG A 55 -1.58 25.04 1.47
N ASN A 56 -1.98 25.77 0.41
CA ASN A 56 -3.38 25.86 0.02
C ASN A 56 -3.50 25.85 -1.51
N ASP A 57 -3.94 24.73 -2.05
CA ASP A 57 -4.09 24.51 -3.48
C ASP A 57 -5.42 23.83 -3.75
N ASP A 58 -6.26 24.44 -4.59
CA ASP A 58 -7.62 23.97 -4.83
C ASP A 58 -7.67 22.74 -5.76
N GLU A 59 -6.66 22.55 -6.62
CA GLU A 59 -6.61 21.44 -7.58
C GLU A 59 -5.17 21.04 -7.89
N ILE A 60 -4.78 19.86 -7.41
CA ILE A 60 -3.54 19.18 -7.76
C ILE A 60 -3.87 17.77 -8.30
N GLU A 61 -2.90 17.12 -8.93
CA GLU A 61 -2.99 15.71 -9.28
C GLU A 61 -1.97 14.88 -8.50
N ILE A 62 -2.39 13.70 -8.06
CA ILE A 62 -1.54 12.71 -7.40
C ILE A 62 -1.56 11.43 -8.21
N ARG A 63 -0.39 10.85 -8.43
CA ARG A 63 -0.23 9.53 -9.03
C ARG A 63 0.65 8.66 -8.13
N ILE A 64 0.19 7.44 -7.86
CA ILE A 64 0.98 6.42 -7.17
C ILE A 64 1.54 5.44 -8.20
N LEU A 65 2.83 5.17 -8.11
CA LEU A 65 3.56 4.32 -9.05
C LEU A 65 4.31 3.24 -8.25
N SER A 66 4.47 2.06 -8.82
CA SER A 66 5.51 1.14 -8.33
C SER A 66 6.87 1.53 -8.94
N SER A 67 7.95 1.40 -8.17
CA SER A 67 9.30 1.63 -8.70
C SER A 67 9.84 0.42 -9.44
N ALA A 68 10.69 0.64 -10.44
CA ALA A 68 11.55 -0.38 -11.04
C ALA A 68 12.90 -0.54 -10.28
N ASP A 69 13.19 0.36 -9.34
CA ASP A 69 14.46 0.43 -8.62
C ASP A 69 14.28 0.06 -7.15
N THR A 70 15.36 -0.39 -6.53
CA THR A 70 15.47 -0.49 -5.07
C THR A 70 16.03 0.81 -4.52
N VAL A 71 15.80 1.08 -3.24
CA VAL A 71 16.37 2.27 -2.59
C VAL A 71 17.86 2.12 -2.34
N SER A 72 18.61 3.22 -2.38
CA SER A 72 19.99 3.27 -1.91
C SER A 72 20.05 3.73 -0.45
N LEU A 73 21.01 3.17 0.29
CA LEU A 73 21.22 3.46 1.71
C LEU A 73 22.55 4.15 1.94
N ASP A 74 22.60 5.08 2.89
CA ASP A 74 23.83 5.71 3.35
C ASP A 74 24.62 4.83 4.34
N ALA A 75 25.78 5.31 4.80
CA ALA A 75 26.60 4.60 5.79
C ALA A 75 25.94 4.43 7.16
N ASN A 76 24.89 5.21 7.46
CA ASN A 76 24.05 5.10 8.66
C ASN A 76 22.78 4.28 8.41
N ASN A 77 22.73 3.59 7.27
CA ASN A 77 21.67 2.67 6.92
C ASN A 77 20.31 3.38 6.67
N GLN A 78 20.34 4.67 6.34
CA GLN A 78 19.16 5.49 6.03
C GLN A 78 18.95 5.60 4.52
N VAL A 79 17.69 5.73 4.09
CA VAL A 79 17.38 5.95 2.68
C VAL A 79 17.92 7.32 2.25
N ILE A 80 18.67 7.33 1.14
CA ILE A 80 19.21 8.57 0.58
C ILE A 80 18.07 9.32 -0.16
N PRO A 81 17.74 10.57 0.23
CA PRO A 81 16.72 11.36 -0.44
C PRO A 81 17.23 11.93 -1.77
N GLN A 82 16.31 12.44 -2.58
CA GLN A 82 16.57 13.15 -3.85
C GLN A 82 17.31 12.31 -4.89
N LEU A 83 17.18 10.99 -4.82
CA LEU A 83 17.65 10.10 -5.86
C LEU A 83 16.64 10.00 -7.00
N SER A 84 17.15 9.73 -8.19
CA SER A 84 16.32 9.39 -9.33
C SER A 84 15.85 7.94 -9.21
N MET A 85 14.53 7.74 -9.31
CA MET A 85 13.86 6.45 -9.22
C MET A 85 13.03 6.24 -10.48
N ARG A 86 13.25 5.13 -11.16
CA ARG A 86 12.45 4.76 -12.33
C ARG A 86 11.09 4.23 -11.89
N ALA A 87 10.05 4.65 -12.60
CA ALA A 87 8.74 4.01 -12.51
C ALA A 87 8.80 2.62 -13.18
N HIS A 88 7.98 1.70 -12.71
CA HIS A 88 7.89 0.36 -13.27
C HIS A 88 7.54 0.38 -14.77
N GLU A 89 8.13 -0.54 -15.55
CA GLU A 89 8.00 -0.58 -17.02
C GLU A 89 6.61 -1.04 -17.50
N GLU A 90 5.96 -1.95 -16.78
CA GLU A 90 4.56 -2.31 -17.05
C GLU A 90 3.58 -1.18 -16.70
N ALA A 91 2.74 -0.80 -17.68
CA ALA A 91 1.80 0.31 -17.56
C ALA A 91 0.78 0.16 -16.41
N ARG A 92 0.38 -1.07 -16.08
CA ARG A 92 -0.59 -1.33 -15.00
C ARG A 92 -0.13 -0.86 -13.63
N TYR A 93 1.18 -0.73 -13.39
CA TYR A 93 1.72 -0.22 -12.12
C TYR A 93 1.99 1.28 -12.12
N ARG A 94 1.64 1.96 -13.22
CA ARG A 94 1.63 3.41 -13.33
C ARG A 94 0.19 3.88 -13.29
N ASN A 95 -0.35 3.98 -12.08
CA ASN A 95 -1.79 4.20 -11.87
C ASN A 95 -2.26 5.52 -12.48
N THR A 96 -3.56 5.63 -12.70
CA THR A 96 -4.18 6.86 -13.22
C THR A 96 -4.01 7.99 -12.19
N PRO A 97 -3.63 9.21 -12.60
CA PRO A 97 -3.70 10.37 -11.71
C PRO A 97 -5.09 10.54 -11.13
N THR A 98 -5.15 10.90 -9.86
CA THR A 98 -6.38 11.30 -9.19
C THR A 98 -6.30 12.75 -8.77
N ARG A 99 -7.43 13.44 -8.81
CA ARG A 99 -7.53 14.82 -8.33
C ARG A 99 -7.37 14.85 -6.82
N ALA A 100 -6.76 15.91 -6.34
CA ALA A 100 -6.62 16.18 -4.93
C ALA A 100 -6.58 17.69 -4.69
N ARG A 101 -6.54 18.07 -3.42
CA ARG A 101 -6.35 19.45 -2.98
C ARG A 101 -5.47 19.52 -1.76
N ILE A 102 -4.87 20.67 -1.51
CA ILE A 102 -4.10 20.98 -0.30
C ILE A 102 -4.88 22.02 0.51
N VAL A 103 -5.14 21.73 1.77
CA VAL A 103 -5.72 22.70 2.72
C VAL A 103 -4.88 22.68 3.98
N ASP A 104 -4.30 23.82 4.35
CA ASP A 104 -3.40 23.98 5.48
C ASP A 104 -2.24 22.94 5.49
N GLY A 105 -1.66 22.67 4.32
CA GLY A 105 -0.60 21.69 4.13
C GLY A 105 -1.07 20.23 4.13
N ILE A 106 -2.38 19.98 4.24
CA ILE A 106 -2.97 18.64 4.19
C ILE A 106 -3.50 18.35 2.79
N ILE A 107 -2.86 17.38 2.14
CA ILE A 107 -3.29 16.76 0.90
C ILE A 107 -4.48 15.84 1.17
N THR A 108 -5.54 15.95 0.38
CA THR A 108 -6.66 14.99 0.36
C THR A 108 -7.05 14.65 -1.08
N SER A 109 -7.09 13.35 -1.43
CA SER A 109 -7.41 12.89 -2.79
C SER A 109 -8.87 12.46 -2.98
N GLU A 110 -9.32 12.54 -4.23
CA GLU A 110 -10.45 11.75 -4.74
C GLU A 110 -10.10 10.25 -4.76
N PRO A 111 -11.10 9.36 -4.69
CA PRO A 111 -10.87 7.91 -4.74
C PRO A 111 -10.25 7.49 -6.08
N THR A 112 -9.32 6.53 -6.04
CA THR A 112 -8.71 5.94 -7.23
C THR A 112 -8.35 4.47 -6.99
N ASP A 113 -8.33 3.68 -8.05
CA ASP A 113 -7.89 2.29 -7.98
C ASP A 113 -6.37 2.21 -8.15
N LEU A 114 -5.74 1.35 -7.35
CA LEU A 114 -4.29 1.16 -7.35
C LEU A 114 -3.94 -0.31 -7.61
N TYR A 115 -3.16 -0.52 -8.65
CA TYR A 115 -2.42 -1.74 -8.92
C TYR A 115 -0.94 -1.48 -8.59
N LEU A 116 -0.44 -2.19 -7.59
CA LEU A 116 0.89 -1.96 -7.03
C LEU A 116 1.71 -3.24 -7.06
N ARG A 117 2.94 -3.17 -7.56
CA ARG A 117 3.91 -4.25 -7.46
C ARG A 117 4.49 -4.26 -6.05
N PHE A 118 4.30 -5.36 -5.33
CA PHE A 118 4.91 -5.56 -4.02
C PHE A 118 6.01 -6.60 -4.12
N LYS A 119 7.26 -6.14 -4.12
CA LYS A 119 8.45 -6.99 -4.04
C LYS A 119 9.09 -6.83 -2.67
N GLN A 120 9.29 -7.94 -1.96
CA GLN A 120 10.09 -7.98 -0.74
C GLN A 120 10.74 -9.34 -0.59
N GLN A 121 12.07 -9.41 -0.59
CA GLN A 121 12.80 -10.69 -0.56
C GLN A 121 12.27 -11.67 -1.63
N VAL A 122 11.81 -12.85 -1.20
CA VAL A 122 11.20 -13.88 -2.06
C VAL A 122 9.75 -13.59 -2.44
N ILE A 123 9.09 -12.64 -1.77
CA ILE A 123 7.70 -12.25 -2.06
C ILE A 123 7.70 -11.37 -3.30
N ASP A 124 6.85 -11.72 -4.24
CA ASP A 124 6.72 -11.01 -5.51
C ASP A 124 5.27 -10.98 -5.98
N ASN A 125 4.48 -10.14 -5.31
CA ASN A 125 3.04 -10.10 -5.43
C ASN A 125 2.55 -8.77 -6.02
N GLU A 126 1.25 -8.67 -6.20
CA GLU A 126 0.58 -7.49 -6.70
C GLU A 126 -0.55 -7.15 -5.73
N PHE A 127 -0.64 -5.90 -5.30
CA PHE A 127 -1.75 -5.42 -4.49
C PHE A 127 -2.75 -4.71 -5.38
N TYR A 128 -4.01 -5.06 -5.21
CA TYR A 128 -5.12 -4.38 -5.85
C TYR A 128 -6.01 -3.72 -4.79
N TYR A 129 -5.94 -2.40 -4.76
CA TYR A 129 -6.70 -1.54 -3.86
C TYR A 129 -7.74 -0.78 -4.66
N LYS A 130 -9.00 -0.90 -4.27
CA LYS A 130 -10.13 -0.16 -4.83
C LYS A 130 -10.43 1.07 -4.00
N ASP A 131 -10.90 2.13 -4.66
CA ASP A 131 -11.34 3.38 -4.01
C ASP A 131 -10.33 3.95 -3.00
N ALA A 132 -9.03 3.82 -3.31
CA ALA A 132 -7.97 4.30 -2.43
C ALA A 132 -8.01 5.82 -2.31
N ARG A 133 -7.86 6.32 -1.08
CA ARG A 133 -7.88 7.74 -0.72
C ARG A 133 -6.67 8.07 0.12
N ILE A 134 -5.98 9.14 -0.25
CA ILE A 134 -4.80 9.61 0.44
C ILE A 134 -5.17 10.82 1.29
N ARG A 135 -4.72 10.82 2.54
CA ARG A 135 -4.68 12.01 3.40
C ARG A 135 -3.28 12.13 3.99
N ALA A 136 -2.54 13.17 3.61
CA ALA A 136 -1.15 13.33 4.01
C ALA A 136 -0.80 14.79 4.30
N GLU A 137 0.10 15.01 5.25
CA GLU A 137 0.72 16.30 5.50
C GLU A 137 1.94 16.46 4.57
N LEU A 138 2.00 17.57 3.83
CA LEU A 138 3.17 18.00 3.07
C LEU A 138 4.06 18.86 3.96
N LEU A 139 5.22 18.31 4.31
CA LEU A 139 6.18 18.96 5.20
C LEU A 139 7.07 19.96 4.44
N ASP A 140 7.67 20.89 5.18
CA ASP A 140 8.49 21.97 4.62
C ASP A 140 9.72 21.45 3.83
N ASP A 141 10.24 20.27 4.18
CA ASP A 141 11.35 19.61 3.50
C ASP A 141 10.91 18.83 2.23
N GLY A 142 9.62 18.83 1.91
CA GLY A 142 9.02 18.11 0.79
C GLY A 142 8.69 16.65 1.07
N SER A 143 8.92 16.16 2.30
CA SER A 143 8.46 14.83 2.71
C SER A 143 6.94 14.82 2.94
N LEU A 144 6.36 13.61 2.92
CA LEU A 144 4.96 13.36 3.23
C LEU A 144 4.84 12.42 4.41
N ARG A 145 3.86 12.66 5.28
CA ARG A 145 3.40 11.67 6.24
C ARG A 145 1.89 11.59 6.22
N GLY A 146 1.34 10.39 6.13
CA GLY A 146 -0.09 10.25 5.95
C GLY A 146 -0.66 8.87 6.14
N VAL A 147 -1.92 8.76 5.74
CA VAL A 147 -2.68 7.52 5.68
C VAL A 147 -3.16 7.35 4.25
N ILE A 148 -3.02 6.13 3.74
CA ILE A 148 -3.79 5.67 2.59
C ILE A 148 -4.87 4.72 3.09
N GLY A 149 -6.13 5.09 2.87
CA GLY A 149 -7.28 4.22 3.10
C GLY A 149 -7.72 3.60 1.79
N PHE A 150 -8.15 2.34 1.80
CA PHE A 150 -8.54 1.60 0.59
C PHE A 150 -9.52 0.47 0.92
N TYR A 151 -10.09 -0.12 -0.12
CA TYR A 151 -10.74 -1.43 -0.08
C TYR A 151 -9.85 -2.46 -0.78
N TRP A 152 -9.39 -3.47 -0.06
CA TRP A 152 -8.58 -4.54 -0.65
C TRP A 152 -9.50 -5.60 -1.25
N ASP A 153 -9.37 -5.87 -2.54
CA ASP A 153 -10.07 -6.96 -3.21
C ASP A 153 -9.81 -8.30 -2.48
N THR A 154 -10.88 -9.06 -2.17
CA THR A 154 -10.76 -10.25 -1.32
C THR A 154 -9.99 -11.39 -1.99
N ASP A 155 -10.12 -11.54 -3.30
CA ASP A 155 -9.41 -12.59 -4.06
C ASP A 155 -7.94 -12.22 -4.18
N ASN A 156 -7.64 -10.95 -4.48
CA ASN A 156 -6.26 -10.46 -4.45
C ASN A 156 -5.63 -10.59 -3.05
N LEU A 157 -6.37 -10.26 -1.99
CA LEU A 157 -5.89 -10.40 -0.62
C LEU A 157 -5.62 -11.86 -0.26
N HIS A 158 -6.53 -12.77 -0.62
CA HIS A 158 -6.33 -14.20 -0.46
C HIS A 158 -5.04 -14.66 -1.15
N ASP A 159 -4.86 -14.30 -2.42
CA ASP A 159 -3.70 -14.71 -3.21
C ASP A 159 -2.40 -14.11 -2.66
N VAL A 160 -2.40 -12.82 -2.32
CA VAL A 160 -1.26 -12.16 -1.68
C VAL A 160 -0.86 -12.87 -0.39
N MET A 161 -1.81 -13.38 0.39
CA MET A 161 -1.54 -13.95 1.70
C MET A 161 -1.27 -15.46 1.68
N ASN A 162 -1.83 -16.18 0.71
CA ASN A 162 -1.78 -17.64 0.65
C ASN A 162 -1.03 -18.19 -0.56
N ASN A 163 -0.96 -17.46 -1.68
CA ASN A 163 -0.39 -17.97 -2.92
C ASN A 163 1.05 -17.47 -3.15
N HIS A 164 1.96 -17.89 -2.27
CA HIS A 164 3.38 -17.52 -2.34
C HIS A 164 4.22 -18.57 -3.04
N MET A 165 4.91 -18.20 -4.12
CA MET A 165 5.85 -19.07 -4.83
C MET A 165 7.30 -18.66 -4.56
N ILE A 166 8.18 -19.63 -4.29
CA ILE A 166 9.64 -19.44 -4.27
C ILE A 166 10.20 -20.13 -5.51
N GLY A 167 10.54 -19.34 -6.52
CA GLY A 167 10.82 -19.86 -7.86
C GLY A 167 9.60 -20.56 -8.47
N GLU A 168 9.81 -21.38 -9.49
CA GLU A 168 8.72 -21.98 -10.27
C GLU A 168 8.05 -23.19 -9.58
N ASN A 169 8.75 -23.86 -8.65
CA ASN A 169 8.38 -25.21 -8.20
C ASN A 169 8.06 -25.33 -6.71
N PHE A 170 8.15 -24.25 -5.93
CA PHE A 170 7.95 -24.32 -4.48
C PHE A 170 6.84 -23.39 -4.01
N HIS A 171 5.66 -23.96 -3.76
CA HIS A 171 4.56 -23.25 -3.12
C HIS A 171 4.82 -23.18 -1.61
N SER A 172 5.01 -21.96 -1.12
CA SER A 172 5.33 -21.64 0.28
C SER A 172 4.13 -21.11 1.07
N GLY A 173 2.92 -21.13 0.49
CA GLY A 173 1.72 -20.57 1.09
C GLY A 173 1.42 -21.07 2.49
N ARG A 174 1.50 -22.39 2.70
CA ARG A 174 1.28 -23.00 4.02
C ARG A 174 2.33 -22.55 5.05
N ILE A 175 3.59 -22.40 4.64
CA ILE A 175 4.66 -21.90 5.51
C ILE A 175 4.40 -20.44 5.85
N ALA A 176 3.99 -19.64 4.86
CA ALA A 176 3.69 -18.23 5.03
C ALA A 176 2.51 -18.02 5.99
N ALA A 177 1.41 -18.77 5.82
CA ALA A 177 0.26 -18.76 6.72
C ALA A 177 0.63 -19.19 8.15
N SER A 178 1.38 -20.30 8.29
CA SER A 178 1.84 -20.78 9.60
C SER A 178 2.76 -19.77 10.29
N THR A 179 3.64 -19.11 9.55
CA THR A 179 4.57 -18.09 10.11
C THR A 179 3.82 -16.84 10.53
N ARG A 180 2.72 -16.50 9.83
CA ARG A 180 1.87 -15.37 10.18
C ARG A 180 0.84 -15.66 11.27
N GLY A 181 0.62 -16.94 11.60
CA GLY A 181 -0.26 -17.36 12.68
C GLY A 181 -1.73 -17.44 12.31
N TYR A 182 -2.05 -17.85 11.07
CA TYR A 182 -3.41 -18.16 10.64
C TYR A 182 -3.45 -19.45 9.79
N MET A 183 -4.65 -19.98 9.58
CA MET A 183 -4.90 -21.09 8.65
C MET A 183 -5.57 -20.55 7.38
N CYS A 184 -5.16 -21.02 6.19
CA CYS A 184 -5.70 -20.54 4.91
C CYS A 184 -7.24 -20.66 4.86
N ALA A 185 -7.82 -21.81 5.19
CA ALA A 185 -9.27 -21.97 5.22
C ALA A 185 -9.98 -21.06 6.25
N GLY A 186 -9.30 -20.74 7.35
CA GLY A 186 -9.82 -19.80 8.36
C GLY A 186 -9.82 -18.36 7.84
N MET A 187 -8.84 -18.01 7.00
CA MET A 187 -8.81 -16.74 6.28
C MET A 187 -9.97 -16.65 5.30
N ASP A 188 -10.18 -17.64 4.44
CA ASP A 188 -11.27 -17.63 3.45
C ASP A 188 -12.63 -17.44 4.13
N TYR A 189 -12.85 -18.22 5.21
CA TYR A 189 -14.04 -18.12 6.03
C TYR A 189 -14.24 -16.72 6.65
N ALA A 190 -13.14 -16.05 7.03
CA ALA A 190 -13.17 -14.72 7.61
C ALA A 190 -13.40 -13.62 6.56
N LEU A 191 -12.76 -13.70 5.39
CA LEU A 191 -12.92 -12.74 4.31
C LEU A 191 -14.38 -12.65 3.86
N ASP A 192 -15.04 -13.78 3.66
CA ASP A 192 -16.47 -13.88 3.31
C ASP A 192 -17.41 -13.16 4.30
N ARG A 193 -17.00 -13.02 5.56
CA ARG A 193 -17.82 -12.44 6.65
C ARG A 193 -17.48 -11.01 6.98
N MET A 194 -16.24 -10.62 6.73
CA MET A 194 -15.68 -9.36 7.16
C MET A 194 -15.63 -8.35 6.02
N ALA A 195 -15.70 -8.81 4.76
CA ALA A 195 -15.81 -7.93 3.59
C ALA A 195 -16.98 -6.94 3.77
N ASP A 196 -16.71 -5.67 3.50
CA ASP A 196 -17.59 -4.54 3.82
C ASP A 196 -17.69 -3.51 2.67
N GLY A 197 -17.05 -3.78 1.54
CA GLY A 197 -17.13 -2.92 0.35
C GLY A 197 -17.41 -3.70 -0.92
N HIS A 198 -17.92 -2.98 -1.93
CA HIS A 198 -18.14 -3.48 -3.28
C HIS A 198 -19.04 -4.74 -3.31
N PRO A 199 -20.34 -4.64 -2.96
CA PRO A 199 -21.26 -5.76 -3.03
C PRO A 199 -21.45 -6.24 -4.47
N ASP A 200 -21.29 -7.55 -4.66
CA ASP A 200 -21.59 -8.21 -5.91
C ASP A 200 -23.08 -8.03 -6.25
N PRO A 201 -23.43 -7.61 -7.48
CA PRO A 201 -24.80 -7.24 -7.84
C PRO A 201 -25.76 -8.44 -7.88
N GLU A 202 -25.27 -9.66 -8.04
CA GLU A 202 -26.10 -10.87 -8.12
C GLU A 202 -26.35 -11.48 -6.73
N THR A 203 -25.32 -11.51 -5.88
CA THR A 203 -25.33 -12.19 -4.58
C THR A 203 -25.47 -11.25 -3.39
N GLY A 204 -25.20 -9.95 -3.57
CA GLY A 204 -25.17 -8.94 -2.52
C GLY A 204 -23.99 -9.06 -1.56
N LYS A 205 -23.07 -10.01 -1.76
CA LYS A 205 -21.90 -10.21 -0.89
C LYS A 205 -20.82 -9.18 -1.22
N CYS A 206 -20.22 -8.58 -0.21
CA CYS A 206 -19.09 -7.67 -0.40
C CYS A 206 -17.86 -8.43 -0.95
N THR A 207 -17.15 -7.82 -1.90
CA THR A 207 -16.00 -8.39 -2.62
C THR A 207 -14.67 -7.71 -2.26
N SER A 208 -14.69 -6.87 -1.22
CA SER A 208 -13.51 -6.16 -0.77
C SER A 208 -13.58 -5.83 0.72
N LEU A 209 -12.41 -5.60 1.31
CA LEU A 209 -12.21 -5.40 2.73
C LEU A 209 -11.56 -4.05 2.98
N SER A 210 -12.21 -3.19 3.75
CA SER A 210 -11.67 -1.88 4.08
C SER A 210 -10.38 -2.00 4.89
N GLY A 211 -9.39 -1.19 4.55
CA GLY A 211 -8.06 -1.20 5.14
C GLY A 211 -7.44 0.20 5.15
N ALA A 212 -6.44 0.39 6.00
CA ALA A 212 -5.65 1.61 6.02
C ALA A 212 -4.20 1.32 6.37
N ASN A 213 -3.28 1.98 5.66
CA ASN A 213 -1.85 1.94 5.94
C ASN A 213 -1.35 3.35 6.26
N LEU A 214 -0.48 3.45 7.27
CA LEU A 214 0.35 4.63 7.46
C LEU A 214 1.49 4.61 6.45
N PHE A 215 1.87 5.79 5.98
CA PHE A 215 3.04 5.93 5.12
C PHE A 215 3.85 7.19 5.43
N GLU A 216 5.13 7.10 5.10
CA GLU A 216 6.08 8.20 5.05
C GLU A 216 6.74 8.17 3.68
N ALA A 217 6.92 9.33 3.06
CA ALA A 217 7.59 9.48 1.79
C ALA A 217 8.63 10.59 1.87
N ILE A 218 9.78 10.37 1.25
CA ILE A 218 10.85 11.36 1.13
C ILE A 218 10.99 11.83 -0.33
N PRO A 219 11.52 13.04 -0.58
CA PRO A 219 11.67 13.54 -1.95
C PRO A 219 12.52 12.61 -2.83
N ALA A 220 12.10 12.44 -4.09
CA ALA A 220 12.81 11.70 -5.13
C ALA A 220 12.48 12.30 -6.52
N PHE A 221 13.30 12.01 -7.53
CA PHE A 221 12.99 12.35 -8.92
C PHE A 221 12.42 11.13 -9.63
N VAL A 222 11.20 11.23 -10.16
CA VAL A 222 10.57 10.13 -10.89
C VAL A 222 11.03 10.15 -12.35
N ILE A 223 11.58 9.02 -12.83
CA ILE A 223 11.90 8.81 -14.24
C ILE A 223 10.84 7.89 -14.84
N MET A 224 10.05 8.42 -15.79
CA MET A 224 9.07 7.64 -16.54
C MET A 224 9.74 6.88 -17.69
N PRO A 225 9.27 5.66 -18.05
CA PRO A 225 9.72 4.97 -19.25
C PRO A 225 9.50 5.81 -20.51
N GLU A 226 10.36 5.63 -21.52
CA GLU A 226 10.15 6.20 -22.85
C GLU A 226 8.84 5.64 -23.47
N ALA A 227 8.14 6.49 -24.22
CA ALA A 227 6.86 6.19 -24.85
C ALA A 227 7.00 5.36 -26.14
#